data_AF-A0A4U9CW70-F1
#
_entry.id   AF-A0A4U9CW70-F1
#
_cell.length_a   1.000
_cell.length_b   1.000
_cell.length_c   1.000
_cell.angle_alpha   90.00
_cell.angle_beta   90.00
_cell.angle_gamma   90.00
#
_symmetry.space_group_name_H-M   'P 1'
#
loop_
_entity.id
_entity.type
_entity.pdbx_description
1 polymer ?
#
loop_
_entity_poly.entity_id
_entity_poly.type
_entity_poly.pdbx_seq_one_letter_code
_entity_poly.pdbx_strand_id
1 'polypeptide(L)'
;MSQRGQRFYNEMATRDKVSAAIIALPEQYAWIVFDEHVRAKNKAADEYIAKGLATSASSPRELAEKLGMDYHAFLATLEALQRLC
;
A
#
# COMPACT_ATOMS: atom_id res chain seq x y z
N MET A 1 -3.56 0.86 -2.28
CA MET A 1 -2.86 0.88 -3.58
C MET A 1 -3.32 -0.29 -4.43
N SER A 2 -3.60 -0.09 -5.72
CA SER A 2 -3.98 -1.18 -6.64
C SER A 2 -2.75 -2.01 -7.06
N GLN A 3 -2.96 -3.15 -7.72
CA GLN A 3 -1.89 -4.00 -8.24
C GLN A 3 -1.03 -3.29 -9.31
N ARG A 4 -1.53 -2.21 -9.91
CA ARG A 4 -0.77 -1.36 -10.85
C ARG A 4 0.14 -0.35 -10.14
N GLY A 5 0.23 -0.39 -8.81
CA GLY A 5 1.02 0.56 -8.05
C GLY A 5 0.45 1.98 -8.10
N GLN A 6 -0.88 2.13 -8.11
CA GLN A 6 -1.54 3.44 -8.16
C GLN A 6 -2.52 3.62 -7.00
N ARG A 7 -2.75 4.87 -6.60
CA ARG A 7 -3.92 5.24 -5.79
C ARG A 7 -5.17 5.23 -6.66
N PHE A 8 -6.27 4.75 -6.09
CA PHE A 8 -7.55 4.63 -6.80
C PHE A 8 -8.73 5.17 -5.99
N TYR A 9 -8.53 5.47 -4.70
CA TYR A 9 -9.58 5.98 -3.84
C TYR A 9 -9.01 6.75 -2.64
N ASN A 10 -9.86 7.52 -1.95
CA ASN A 10 -9.52 8.16 -0.68
C ASN A 10 -9.64 7.14 0.47
N GLU A 11 -8.53 6.86 1.13
CA GLU A 11 -8.40 5.85 2.19
C GLU A 11 -9.15 6.24 3.48
N MET A 12 -9.49 7.52 3.66
CA MET A 12 -10.22 8.05 4.84
C MET A 12 -11.74 8.18 4.62
N ALA A 13 -12.25 7.70 3.48
CA ALA A 13 -13.69 7.67 3.20
C ALA A 13 -14.42 6.61 4.04
N THR A 14 -15.75 6.58 3.95
CA THR A 14 -16.56 5.60 4.67
C THR A 14 -16.30 4.18 4.19
N ARG A 15 -16.37 3.22 5.12
CA ARG A 15 -15.99 1.82 4.89
C ARG A 15 -16.71 1.20 3.69
N ASP A 16 -18.00 1.47 3.54
CA ASP A 16 -18.82 1.01 2.42
C ASP A 16 -18.26 1.47 1.06
N LYS A 17 -17.84 2.74 0.97
CA LYS A 17 -17.29 3.31 -0.26
C LYS A 17 -15.89 2.78 -0.56
N VAL A 18 -15.05 2.67 0.47
CA VAL A 18 -13.70 2.10 0.32
C VAL A 18 -13.81 0.63 -0.13
N SER A 19 -14.67 -0.17 0.49
CA SER A 19 -14.91 -1.56 0.09
C SER A 19 -15.43 -1.66 -1.35
N ALA A 20 -16.40 -0.82 -1.73
CA ALA A 20 -16.91 -0.80 -3.10
C ALA A 20 -15.82 -0.46 -4.12
N ALA A 21 -14.95 0.50 -3.81
CA ALA A 21 -13.82 0.87 -4.67
C ALA A 21 -12.79 -0.26 -4.81
N ILE A 22 -12.52 -1.02 -3.74
CA ILE A 22 -11.61 -2.17 -3.79
C ILE A 22 -12.20 -3.29 -4.64
N ILE A 23 -13.48 -3.62 -4.46
CA ILE A 23 -14.18 -4.68 -5.22
C ILE A 23 -14.27 -4.33 -6.71
N ALA A 24 -14.32 -3.02 -7.05
CA ALA A 24 -14.34 -2.56 -8.43
C ALA A 24 -12.98 -2.71 -9.16
N LEU A 25 -11.88 -2.99 -8.44
CA LEU A 25 -10.59 -3.27 -9.06
C LEU A 25 -10.64 -4.65 -9.76
N PRO A 26 -9.97 -4.83 -10.92
CA PRO A 26 -9.89 -6.12 -11.61
C PRO A 26 -9.42 -7.27 -10.70
N GLU A 27 -8.50 -6.97 -9.79
CA GLU A 27 -7.91 -7.90 -8.83
C GLU A 27 -8.79 -8.14 -7.58
N GLN A 28 -9.78 -7.27 -7.33
CA GLN A 28 -10.68 -7.32 -6.16
C GLN A 28 -9.97 -7.28 -4.80
N TYR A 29 -8.71 -6.82 -4.76
CA TYR A 29 -7.97 -6.55 -3.53
C TYR A 29 -7.13 -5.28 -3.68
N ALA A 30 -6.62 -4.76 -2.57
CA ALA A 30 -5.72 -3.62 -2.56
C ALA A 30 -4.64 -3.79 -1.49
N TRP A 31 -3.48 -3.19 -1.73
CA TRP A 31 -2.35 -3.17 -0.80
C TRP A 31 -2.41 -1.95 0.13
N ILE A 32 -2.20 -2.17 1.42
CA ILE A 32 -1.87 -1.11 2.37
C ILE A 32 -0.34 -1.00 2.40
N VAL A 33 0.17 0.17 2.03
CA VAL A 33 1.61 0.45 1.95
C VAL A 33 1.94 1.56 2.93
N PHE A 34 2.97 1.35 3.75
CA PHE A 34 3.40 2.28 4.78
C PHE A 34 4.92 2.22 4.96
N ASP A 35 5.50 3.29 5.48
CA ASP A 35 6.94 3.39 5.76
C ASP A 35 7.26 3.05 7.23
N GLU A 36 8.54 3.12 7.58
CA GLU A 36 9.01 2.84 8.93
C GLU A 36 8.48 3.85 9.96
N HIS A 37 8.21 5.11 9.57
CA HIS A 37 7.64 6.10 10.49
C HIS A 37 6.22 5.76 10.91
N VAL A 38 5.39 5.29 9.96
CA VAL A 38 4.03 4.81 10.25
C VAL A 38 4.09 3.52 11.06
N ARG A 39 5.00 2.60 10.72
CA ARG A 39 5.21 1.35 11.46
C ARG A 39 5.57 1.62 12.92
N ALA A 40 6.53 2.50 13.18
CA ALA A 40 6.98 2.82 14.54
C ALA A 40 5.85 3.39 15.43
N LYS A 41 4.84 4.02 14.82
CA LYS A 41 3.66 4.55 15.52
C LYS A 41 2.50 3.55 15.61
N ASN A 42 2.55 2.43 14.89
CA ASN A 42 1.48 1.45 14.81
C ASN A 42 1.97 0.04 15.16
N LYS A 43 1.83 -0.34 16.44
CA LYS A 43 2.23 -1.67 16.94
C LYS A 43 1.60 -2.84 16.17
N ALA A 44 0.43 -2.65 15.56
CA ALA A 44 -0.20 -3.70 14.76
C ALA A 44 0.62 -4.07 13.52
N ALA A 45 1.40 -3.13 12.97
CA ALA A 45 2.27 -3.40 11.83
C ALA A 45 3.32 -4.47 12.16
N ASP A 46 3.92 -4.41 13.35
CA ASP A 46 4.89 -5.42 13.80
C ASP A 46 4.23 -6.79 13.99
N GLU A 47 2.98 -6.85 14.46
CA GLU A 47 2.24 -8.11 14.57
C GLU A 47 1.97 -8.74 13.20
N TYR A 48 1.61 -7.94 12.19
CA TYR A 48 1.40 -8.46 10.83
C TYR A 48 2.71 -8.98 10.21
N ILE A 49 3.83 -8.31 10.46
CA ILE A 49 5.15 -8.76 10.03
C ILE A 49 5.51 -10.08 10.73
N ALA A 50 5.35 -10.15 12.06
CA ALA A 50 5.65 -11.35 12.84
C ALA A 50 4.80 -12.56 12.45
N LYS A 51 3.56 -12.34 12.00
CA LYS A 51 2.65 -13.37 11.49
C LYS A 51 2.88 -13.73 10.03
N GLY A 52 3.83 -13.09 9.33
CA GLY A 52 4.08 -13.29 7.91
C GLY A 52 2.96 -12.78 6.98
N LEU A 53 2.13 -11.85 7.48
CA LEU A 53 1.01 -11.25 6.75
C LEU A 53 1.39 -9.94 6.04
N ALA A 54 2.60 -9.43 6.27
CA ALA A 54 3.14 -8.24 5.63
C ALA A 54 4.42 -8.58 4.87
N THR A 55 4.56 -8.04 3.66
CA THR A 55 5.79 -8.11 2.87
C THR A 55 6.63 -6.86 3.13
N SER A 56 7.90 -7.02 3.49
CA SER A 56 8.84 -5.91 3.72
C SER A 56 10.03 -5.99 2.76
N ALA A 57 10.60 -4.83 2.46
CA ALA A 57 11.83 -4.69 1.68
C ALA A 57 12.61 -3.44 2.09
N SER A 58 13.90 -3.39 1.77
CA SER A 58 14.77 -2.28 2.16
C SER A 58 14.67 -1.08 1.21
N SER A 59 14.04 -1.25 0.05
CA SER A 59 13.83 -0.18 -0.92
C SER A 59 12.48 -0.31 -1.64
N PRO A 60 11.94 0.81 -2.17
CA PRO A 60 10.73 0.77 -3.00
C PRO A 60 10.85 -0.14 -4.23
N ARG A 61 12.07 -0.28 -4.79
CA ARG A 61 12.34 -1.16 -5.92
C ARG A 61 12.13 -2.63 -5.55
N GLU A 62 12.82 -3.08 -4.50
CA GLU A 62 12.69 -4.45 -4.01
C GLU A 62 11.25 -4.76 -3.59
N LEU A 63 10.54 -3.80 -3.01
CA LEU A 63 9.13 -3.98 -2.64
C LEU A 63 8.25 -4.17 -3.86
N ALA A 64 8.41 -3.32 -4.90
CA ALA A 64 7.66 -3.44 -6.14
C ALA A 64 7.91 -4.80 -6.83
N GLU A 65 9.16 -5.26 -6.87
CA GLU A 65 9.54 -6.56 -7.41
C GLU A 65 8.87 -7.72 -6.65
N LYS A 66 8.93 -7.71 -5.30
CA LYS A 66 8.28 -8.74 -4.47
C LYS A 66 6.76 -8.78 -4.65
N LEU A 67 6.14 -7.63 -4.86
CA LEU A 67 4.69 -7.50 -5.02
C LEU A 67 4.22 -7.67 -6.47
N GLY A 68 5.14 -7.83 -7.44
CA GLY A 68 4.82 -7.89 -8.86
C GLY A 68 4.18 -6.60 -9.39
N MET A 69 4.63 -5.44 -8.89
CA MET A 69 4.16 -4.12 -9.32
C MET A 69 5.15 -3.47 -10.28
N ASP A 70 4.64 -2.59 -11.15
CA ASP A 70 5.49 -1.70 -11.93
C ASP A 70 6.21 -0.71 -11.02
N TYR A 71 7.55 -0.75 -11.02
CA TYR A 71 8.37 0.07 -10.14
C TYR A 71 8.17 1.57 -10.37
N HIS A 72 8.02 2.00 -11.63
CA HIS A 72 7.91 3.43 -11.96
C HIS A 72 6.56 4.01 -11.51
N ALA A 73 5.46 3.31 -11.76
CA ALA A 73 4.13 3.68 -11.27
C ALA A 73 4.07 3.68 -9.73
N PHE A 74 4.67 2.65 -9.11
CA PHE A 74 4.74 2.52 -7.67
C PHE A 74 5.50 3.70 -7.03
N LEU A 75 6.71 3.99 -7.52
CA LEU A 75 7.54 5.07 -7.01
C LEU A 75 6.87 6.44 -7.19
N ALA A 76 6.32 6.72 -8.38
CA ALA A 76 5.61 7.98 -8.63
C ALA A 76 4.44 8.20 -7.64
N THR A 77 3.74 7.12 -7.27
CA THR A 77 2.65 7.19 -6.31
C THR A 77 3.16 7.44 -4.87
N LEU A 78 4.26 6.81 -4.47
CA LEU A 78 4.89 7.05 -3.16
C LEU A 78 5.37 8.50 -3.02
N GLU A 79 6.04 9.03 -4.04
CA GLU A 79 6.53 10.41 -4.06
C GLU A 79 5.37 11.43 -4.01
N ALA A 80 4.28 11.15 -4.72
CA ALA A 80 3.08 11.99 -4.69
C ALA A 80 2.42 12.03 -3.30
N LEU A 81 2.46 10.92 -2.55
CA LEU A 81 1.94 10.83 -1.18
C LEU A 81 2.78 11.61 -0.18
N GLN A 82 4.11 11.56 -0.28
CA GLN A 82 5.00 12.30 0.61
C GLN A 82 4.85 13.82 0.52
N ARG A 83 4.35 14.35 -0.61
CA ARG A 83 4.10 15.79 -0.79
C ARG A 83 2.80 16.27 -0.17
N LEU A 84 1.91 15.35 0.25
CA LEU A 84 0.60 15.67 0.81
C LEU A 84 0.57 15.63 2.35
N CYS A 85 1.69 15.26 2.99
CA CYS A 85 1.85 15.17 4.45
C CYS A 85 2.73 16.29 5.01
#